data_AF-A0A640SL84-F1
#
_entry.id   AF-A0A640SL84-F1
#
_cell.length_a   1.000
_cell.length_b   1.000
_cell.length_c   1.000
_cell.angle_alpha   90.00
_cell.angle_beta   90.00
_cell.angle_gamma   90.00
#
_symmetry.space_group_name_H-M   'P 1'
#
loop_
_entity.id
_entity.type
_entity.pdbx_description
1 polymer ?
#
loop_
_entity_poly.entity_id
_entity_poly.type
_entity_poly.pdbx_seq_one_letter_code
_entity_poly.pdbx_strand_id
1 'polypeptide(L)'
;MDATSAGNQEIFALLGTLVADPAVVEPYGRLDALAEAPADDPRIAPLAADLVAAVPDELFAAIPKGGVVVTGFKEALLAEYAPAQAEVVSRLMDAFVERGRG
;
A
#
# COMPACT_ATOMS: atom_id res chain seq x y z
N MET A 1 -0.03 -28.70 -4.49
CA MET A 1 -0.73 -27.41 -4.34
C MET A 1 0.18 -26.52 -3.51
N ASP A 2 0.75 -25.50 -4.14
CA ASP A 2 1.73 -24.60 -3.51
C ASP A 2 1.06 -23.70 -2.46
N ALA A 3 1.51 -23.77 -1.22
CA ALA A 3 1.04 -22.93 -0.11
C ALA A 3 1.20 -21.42 -0.41
N THR A 4 2.22 -21.04 -1.20
CA THR A 4 2.43 -19.67 -1.68
C THR A 4 1.26 -19.16 -2.54
N SER A 5 0.64 -20.04 -3.35
CA SER A 5 -0.51 -19.68 -4.17
C SER A 5 -1.75 -19.44 -3.32
N ALA A 6 -1.96 -20.27 -2.30
CA ALA A 6 -3.08 -20.12 -1.35
C ALA A 6 -2.96 -18.84 -0.52
N GLY A 7 -1.77 -18.53 0.00
CA GLY A 7 -1.51 -17.27 0.72
C GLY A 7 -1.72 -16.04 -0.15
N ASN A 8 -1.29 -16.08 -1.41
CA ASN A 8 -1.56 -15.00 -2.36
C ASN A 8 -3.06 -14.83 -2.64
N GLN A 9 -3.82 -15.92 -2.80
CA GLN A 9 -5.27 -15.87 -3.05
C GLN A 9 -6.04 -15.25 -1.86
N GLU A 10 -5.64 -15.58 -0.63
CA GLU A 10 -6.25 -15.01 0.58
C GLU A 10 -5.97 -13.51 0.69
N ILE A 11 -4.73 -13.09 0.43
CA ILE A 11 -4.37 -11.66 0.35
C ILE A 11 -5.20 -10.94 -0.72
N PHE A 12 -5.33 -11.51 -1.93
CA PHE A 12 -6.14 -10.92 -3.00
C PHE A 12 -7.63 -10.84 -2.64
N ALA A 13 -8.17 -11.83 -1.91
CA ALA A 13 -9.56 -11.80 -1.44
C ALA A 13 -9.80 -10.73 -0.38
N LEU A 14 -8.86 -10.56 0.55
CA LEU A 14 -8.88 -9.47 1.54
C LEU A 14 -8.79 -8.10 0.86
N LEU A 15 -7.90 -7.96 -0.12
CA LEU A 15 -7.76 -6.72 -0.90
C LEU A 15 -9.03 -6.42 -1.71
N GLY A 16 -9.65 -7.43 -2.31
CA GLY A 16 -10.92 -7.28 -3.03
C GLY A 16 -12.07 -6.82 -2.13
N THR A 17 -12.09 -7.30 -0.88
CA THR A 17 -13.07 -6.85 0.13
C THR A 17 -12.84 -5.39 0.52
N LEU A 18 -11.58 -5.00 0.72
CA LEU A 18 -11.20 -3.62 1.03
C LEU A 18 -11.57 -2.66 -0.12
N VAL A 19 -11.29 -3.02 -1.37
CA VAL A 19 -11.63 -2.18 -2.55
C VAL A 19 -13.14 -2.02 -2.75
N ALA A 20 -13.93 -3.01 -2.32
CA ALA A 20 -15.40 -2.92 -2.37
C ALA A 20 -16.00 -2.08 -1.24
N ASP A 21 -15.20 -1.69 -0.24
CA ASP A 21 -15.65 -0.87 0.89
C ASP A 21 -15.81 0.61 0.45
N PRO A 22 -17.00 1.22 0.59
CA PRO A 22 -17.16 2.65 0.30
C PRO A 22 -16.26 3.55 1.14
N ALA A 23 -15.76 3.10 2.30
CA ALA A 23 -14.79 3.82 3.12
C ALA A 23 -13.44 4.02 2.41
N VAL A 24 -13.15 3.22 1.39
CA VAL A 24 -11.91 3.28 0.61
C VAL A 24 -12.01 4.29 -0.56
N VAL A 25 -13.22 4.74 -0.92
CA VAL A 25 -13.45 5.74 -1.97
C VAL A 25 -12.87 7.12 -1.60
N GLU A 26 -12.99 7.54 -0.34
CA GLU A 26 -12.50 8.84 0.11
C GLU A 26 -10.96 8.95 0.09
N PRO A 27 -10.20 7.96 0.61
CA PRO A 27 -8.75 7.93 0.48
C PRO A 27 -8.27 7.88 -0.98
N TYR A 28 -8.95 7.13 -1.85
CA TYR A 28 -8.60 7.12 -3.29
C TYR A 28 -8.82 8.48 -3.95
N GLY A 29 -9.93 9.18 -3.63
CA GLY A 29 -10.15 10.54 -4.12
C GLY A 29 -9.09 11.53 -3.64
N ARG A 30 -8.60 11.38 -2.40
CA ARG A 30 -7.49 12.18 -1.87
C ARG A 30 -6.17 11.87 -2.55
N LEU A 31 -5.93 10.61 -2.94
CA LEU A 31 -4.76 10.22 -3.73
C LEU A 31 -4.82 10.80 -5.15
N ASP A 32 -5.98 10.77 -5.80
CA ASP A 32 -6.16 11.39 -7.14
C ASP A 32 -5.95 12.91 -7.10
N ALA A 33 -6.37 13.57 -6.02
CA ALA A 33 -6.13 15.01 -5.82
C ALA A 33 -4.64 15.39 -5.66
N LEU A 34 -3.74 14.40 -5.56
CA LEU A 34 -2.29 14.59 -5.55
C LEU A 34 -1.64 14.37 -6.92
N ALA A 35 -2.39 14.01 -7.97
CA ALA A 35 -1.82 13.72 -9.28
C ALA A 35 -0.98 14.86 -9.87
N GLU A 36 -1.30 16.11 -9.53
CA GLU A 36 -0.58 17.31 -9.98
C GLU A 36 0.29 17.95 -8.87
N ALA A 37 0.36 17.33 -7.70
CA ALA A 37 1.07 17.86 -6.55
C ALA A 37 2.57 17.49 -6.56
N PRO A 38 3.45 18.33 -5.98
CA PRO A 38 4.86 18.01 -5.85
C PRO A 38 5.09 16.97 -4.74
N ALA A 39 6.24 16.29 -4.78
CA ALA A 39 6.58 15.20 -3.84
C ALA A 39 6.76 15.64 -2.37
N ASP A 40 6.83 16.94 -2.11
CA ASP A 40 6.93 17.55 -0.78
C ASP A 40 5.59 18.13 -0.28
N ASP A 41 4.49 17.85 -0.97
CA ASP A 41 3.16 18.36 -0.61
C ASP A 41 2.77 17.93 0.83
N PRO A 42 2.34 18.87 1.69
CA PRO A 42 2.05 18.59 3.08
C PRO A 42 0.89 17.60 3.30
N ARG A 43 0.05 17.35 2.28
CA ARG A 43 -1.06 16.39 2.33
C ARG A 43 -0.61 14.93 2.25
N ILE A 44 0.61 14.67 1.81
CA ILE A 44 1.17 13.33 1.62
C ILE A 44 1.23 12.57 2.96
N ALA A 45 1.85 13.17 3.97
CA ALA A 45 2.05 12.53 5.26
C ALA A 45 0.74 12.12 5.96
N PRO A 46 -0.29 12.99 6.10
CA PRO A 46 -1.55 12.59 6.70
C PRO A 46 -2.29 11.55 5.85
N LEU A 47 -2.30 11.67 4.51
CA LEU A 47 -2.96 10.68 3.66
C LEU A 47 -2.31 9.29 3.79
N ALA A 48 -0.98 9.20 3.84
CA ALA A 48 -0.30 7.93 4.05
C ALA A 48 -0.66 7.30 5.41
N ALA A 49 -0.76 8.11 6.47
CA ALA A 49 -1.15 7.62 7.79
C ALA A 49 -2.61 7.12 7.81
N ASP A 50 -3.53 7.86 7.18
CA ASP A 50 -4.94 7.47 7.06
C ASP A 50 -5.08 6.13 6.30
N LEU A 51 -4.36 5.99 5.18
CA LEU A 51 -4.35 4.76 4.39
C LEU A 51 -3.76 3.58 5.17
N VAL A 52 -2.67 3.76 5.91
CA VAL A 52 -2.09 2.71 6.76
C VAL A 52 -3.05 2.28 7.86
N ALA A 53 -3.80 3.22 8.46
CA ALA A 53 -4.78 2.93 9.49
C ALA A 53 -6.04 2.23 8.95
N ALA A 54 -6.35 2.41 7.66
CA ALA A 54 -7.45 1.73 6.98
C ALA A 54 -7.12 0.29 6.58
N VAL A 55 -5.83 -0.08 6.52
CA VAL A 55 -5.41 -1.45 6.23
C VAL A 55 -5.62 -2.33 7.47
N PRO A 56 -6.35 -3.45 7.37
CA PRO A 56 -6.52 -4.40 8.48
C PRO A 56 -5.18 -4.99 8.95
N ASP A 57 -5.04 -5.21 10.26
CA ASP A 57 -3.83 -5.80 10.86
C ASP A 57 -3.52 -7.20 10.30
N GLU A 58 -4.54 -7.95 9.90
CA GLU A 58 -4.42 -9.27 9.27
C GLU A 58 -3.66 -9.21 7.94
N LEU A 59 -3.82 -8.13 7.18
CA LEU A 59 -3.09 -7.91 5.92
C LEU A 59 -1.60 -7.66 6.17
N PHE A 60 -1.24 -6.98 7.26
CA PHE A 60 0.15 -6.83 7.67
C PHE A 60 0.75 -8.16 8.14
N ALA A 61 -0.01 -8.96 8.90
CA ALA A 61 0.42 -10.26 9.40
C ALA A 61 0.60 -11.31 8.29
N ALA A 62 -0.11 -11.17 7.17
CA ALA A 62 0.02 -12.04 6.00
C ALA A 62 1.31 -11.80 5.21
N ILE A 63 2.03 -10.69 5.44
CA ILE A 63 3.30 -10.41 4.76
C ILE A 63 4.38 -11.35 5.31
N PRO A 64 5.02 -12.18 4.46
CA PRO A 64 6.06 -13.08 4.92
C PRO A 64 7.24 -12.29 5.47
N LYS A 65 7.62 -12.55 6.72
CA LYS A 65 8.79 -11.92 7.38
C LYS A 65 10.12 -12.13 6.63
N GLY A 66 10.18 -13.14 5.77
CA GLY A 66 11.32 -13.49 4.90
C GLY A 66 11.03 -13.35 3.40
N GLY A 67 10.02 -12.56 3.01
CA GLY A 67 9.70 -12.32 1.61
C GLY A 67 10.88 -11.73 0.84
N VAL A 68 11.07 -12.17 -0.41
CA VAL A 68 12.11 -11.63 -1.27
C VAL A 68 11.71 -10.22 -1.69
N VAL A 69 12.43 -9.22 -1.17
CA VAL A 69 12.37 -7.86 -1.73
C VAL A 69 13.05 -7.92 -3.09
N VAL A 70 12.26 -7.86 -4.16
CA VAL A 70 12.79 -7.83 -5.52
C VAL A 70 13.41 -6.45 -5.74
N THR A 71 14.74 -6.41 -5.87
CA THR A 71 15.48 -5.17 -6.17
C THR A 71 14.91 -4.51 -7.42
N GLY A 72 14.61 -3.20 -7.37
CA GLY A 72 14.04 -2.47 -8.51
C GLY A 72 12.52 -2.55 -8.63
N PHE A 73 11.83 -3.44 -7.89
CA PHE A 73 10.38 -3.55 -7.94
C PHE A 73 9.69 -2.32 -7.33
N LYS A 74 10.19 -1.81 -6.20
CA LYS A 74 9.66 -0.59 -5.58
C LYS A 74 9.79 0.59 -6.54
N GLU A 75 10.96 0.76 -7.14
CA GLU A 75 11.23 1.85 -8.09
C GLU A 75 10.35 1.73 -9.36
N ALA A 76 10.20 0.52 -9.91
CA ALA A 76 9.35 0.27 -11.07
C ALA A 76 7.87 0.51 -10.74
N LEU A 77 7.39 0.06 -9.58
CA LEU A 77 6.02 0.31 -9.14
C LEU A 77 5.75 1.80 -8.92
N LEU A 78 6.68 2.51 -8.27
CA LEU A 78 6.55 3.94 -7.99
C LEU A 78 6.57 4.80 -9.26
N ALA A 79 7.23 4.33 -10.34
CA ALA A 79 7.26 5.03 -11.62
C ALA A 79 5.89 5.11 -12.32
N GLU A 80 4.92 4.29 -11.91
CA GLU A 80 3.55 4.31 -12.43
C GLU A 80 2.69 5.44 -11.80
N TYR A 81 3.21 6.15 -10.79
CA TYR A 81 2.50 7.19 -10.04
C TYR A 81 3.08 8.58 -10.27
N ALA A 82 2.24 9.60 -10.15
CA ALA A 82 2.70 10.98 -10.06
C ALA A 82 3.57 11.20 -8.82
N PRO A 83 4.44 12.23 -8.77
CA PRO A 83 5.43 12.40 -7.70
C PRO A 83 4.87 12.34 -6.27
N ALA A 84 3.78 13.05 -6.00
CA ALA A 84 3.15 13.04 -4.68
C ALA A 84 2.44 11.72 -4.35
N GLN A 85 1.83 11.08 -5.35
CA GLN A 85 1.18 9.78 -5.20
C GLN A 85 2.23 8.68 -4.92
N ALA A 86 3.35 8.70 -5.64
CA ALA A 86 4.47 7.80 -5.43
C ALA A 86 5.00 7.90 -4.00
N GLU A 87 5.12 9.10 -3.44
CA GLU A 87 5.56 9.28 -2.05
C GLU A 87 4.57 8.69 -1.04
N VAL A 88 3.26 8.82 -1.27
CA VAL A 88 2.23 8.16 -0.44
C VAL A 88 2.38 6.64 -0.51
N VAL A 89 2.52 6.08 -1.71
CA VAL A 89 2.69 4.63 -1.93
C VAL A 89 4.00 4.14 -1.30
N SER A 90 5.09 4.90 -1.42
CA SER A 90 6.39 4.59 -0.81
C SER A 90 6.28 4.45 0.71
N ARG A 91 5.61 5.40 1.36
CA ARG A 91 5.36 5.38 2.82
C ARG A 91 4.49 4.21 3.26
N LEU A 92 3.49 3.85 2.45
CA LEU A 92 2.67 2.67 2.68
C LEU A 92 3.53 1.40 2.68
N MET A 93 4.36 1.22 1.65
CA MET A 93 5.25 0.07 1.54
C MET A 93 6.23 0.00 2.71
N ASP A 94 6.78 1.14 3.13
CA ASP A 94 7.69 1.18 4.27
C ASP A 94 6.97 0.77 5.57
N ALA A 95 5.72 1.23 5.79
CA ALA A 95 4.90 0.81 6.92
C ALA A 95 4.58 -0.70 6.90
N PHE A 96 4.33 -1.28 5.72
CA PHE A 96 4.14 -2.72 5.56
C PHE A 96 5.40 -3.52 5.92
N VAL A 97 6.58 -3.05 5.52
CA VAL A 97 7.86 -3.68 5.85
C VAL A 97 8.17 -3.55 7.35
N GLU A 98 7.96 -2.38 7.95
CA GLU A 98 8.20 -2.16 9.37
C GLU A 98 7.30 -3.05 10.24
N ARG A 99 5.98 -3.09 9.96
CA ARG A 99 5.03 -3.93 10.71
C ARG A 99 5.21 -5.42 10.45
N GLY A 100 5.52 -5.82 9.22
CA GLY A 100 5.76 -7.24 8.88
C GLY A 100 7.04 -7.81 9.52
N ARG A 101 8.02 -6.97 9.87
CA ARG A 101 9.27 -7.40 10.52
C ARG A 101 9.15 -7.54 12.04
N GLY A 102 8.23 -6.81 12.68
CA GLY A 102 7.89 -6.94 14.11
C GLY A 102 7.15 -8.24 14.39
#